data_AF-A0A9E0BZS3-F1
#
_entry.id   AF-A0A9E0BZS3-F1
#
_cell.length_a   1.000
_cell.length_b   1.000
_cell.length_c   1.000
_cell.angle_alpha   90.00
_cell.angle_beta   90.00
_cell.angle_gamma   90.00
#
_symmetry.space_group_name_H-M   'P 1'
#
loop_
_entity.id
_entity.type
_entity.pdbx_description
1 polymer ?
#
loop_
_entity_poly.entity_id
_entity_poly.type
_entity_poly.pdbx_seq_one_letter_code
_entity_poly.pdbx_strand_id
1 'polypeptide(L)'
;MSREAPAPFCEKLRGQFPRLTLHVLRQFKQVPLPANKKETENLQNALNKAAQEALRQIDQQAYLTELKQRCLTNILKIGLAFSGKRFRITYEQIVENTSKSAR
;
A
#
# COMPACT_ATOMS: atom_id res chain seq x y z
N MET A 1 6.03 -20.37 33.00
CA MET A 1 5.11 -20.80 31.93
C MET A 1 5.15 -19.77 30.82
N SER A 2 6.11 -19.91 29.89
CA SER A 2 6.23 -19.01 28.75
C SER A 2 5.09 -19.33 27.78
N ARG A 3 4.15 -18.40 27.63
CA ARG A 3 3.08 -18.50 26.64
C ARG A 3 3.70 -18.20 25.28
N GLU A 4 4.08 -19.24 24.53
CA GLU A 4 4.44 -19.08 23.13
C GLU A 4 3.22 -18.54 22.38
N ALA A 5 3.41 -17.42 21.68
CA ALA A 5 2.38 -16.87 20.81
C ALA A 5 2.07 -17.90 19.71
N PRO A 6 0.79 -18.14 19.36
CA PRO A 6 0.44 -19.10 18.33
C PRO A 6 1.14 -18.71 17.02
N ALA A 7 1.86 -19.66 16.44
CA ALA A 7 2.55 -19.47 15.16
C ALA A 7 1.55 -18.92 14.11
N PRO A 8 1.97 -17.98 13.26
CA PRO A 8 1.07 -17.44 12.24
C PRO A 8 0.52 -18.59 11.39
N PHE A 9 -0.79 -18.55 11.13
CA PHE A 9 -1.57 -19.53 10.35
C PHE A 9 -0.88 -19.97 9.04
N CYS A 10 0.01 -19.13 8.51
CA CYS A 10 0.91 -19.32 7.38
C CYS A 10 1.75 -20.60 7.39
N GLU A 11 2.14 -21.13 8.54
CA GLU A 11 3.01 -22.31 8.58
C GLU A 11 2.30 -23.59 8.11
N LYS A 12 0.97 -23.67 8.25
CA LYS A 12 0.18 -24.87 7.89
C LYS A 12 -0.23 -24.96 6.41
N LEU A 13 -0.11 -23.88 5.62
CA LEU A 13 -0.60 -23.83 4.23
C LEU A 13 0.50 -23.74 3.16
N ARG A 14 1.79 -23.86 3.53
CA ARG A 14 2.94 -23.78 2.60
C ARG A 14 2.90 -24.78 1.43
N GLY A 15 1.99 -25.76 1.42
CA GLY A 15 1.87 -26.78 0.37
C GLY A 15 0.65 -26.68 -0.56
N GLN A 16 -0.33 -25.78 -0.33
CA GLN A 16 -1.64 -25.90 -0.98
C GLN A 16 -1.98 -24.85 -2.05
N PHE A 17 -1.25 -23.73 -2.16
CA PHE A 17 -1.57 -22.69 -3.14
C PHE A 17 -0.32 -22.08 -3.80
N PRO A 18 0.10 -22.56 -4.98
CA PRO A 18 1.04 -21.85 -5.83
C PRO A 18 0.24 -20.85 -6.69
N ARG A 19 -0.27 -19.78 -6.08
CA ARG A 19 -0.80 -18.65 -6.85
C ARG A 19 -0.27 -17.36 -6.26
N LEU A 20 0.72 -16.81 -6.94
CA LEU A 20 1.30 -15.48 -6.76
C LEU A 20 0.18 -14.44 -6.92
N THR A 21 -0.64 -14.28 -5.89
CA THR A 21 -1.77 -13.36 -5.91
C THR A 21 -1.27 -11.99 -5.50
N LEU A 22 -1.36 -11.02 -6.41
CA LEU A 22 -1.04 -9.62 -6.11
C LEU A 22 -2.26 -8.95 -5.47
N HIS A 23 -2.10 -8.47 -4.24
CA HIS A 23 -3.13 -7.70 -3.56
C HIS A 23 -2.87 -6.21 -3.77
N VAL A 24 -3.85 -5.51 -4.34
CA VAL A 24 -3.74 -4.06 -4.59
C VAL A 24 -4.59 -3.30 -3.58
N LEU A 25 -3.93 -2.50 -2.75
CA LEU A 25 -4.57 -1.54 -1.86
C LEU A 25 -4.52 -0.16 -2.51
N ARG A 26 -5.65 0.55 -2.52
CA ARG A 26 -5.74 1.85 -3.17
C ARG A 26 -6.53 2.84 -2.35
N GLN A 27 -6.04 4.08 -2.33
CA GLN A 27 -6.70 5.19 -1.67
C GLN A 27 -6.69 6.41 -2.60
N PHE A 28 -7.84 7.09 -2.66
CA PHE A 28 -8.06 8.21 -3.58
C PHE A 28 -8.24 9.52 -2.81
N LYS A 29 -7.66 10.59 -3.35
CA LYS A 29 -7.81 11.96 -2.83
C LYS A 29 -8.16 12.94 -3.95
N GLN A 30 -9.18 13.76 -3.72
CA GLN A 30 -9.49 14.88 -4.59
C GLN A 30 -8.83 16.15 -4.05
N VAL A 31 -8.19 16.91 -4.93
CA VAL A 31 -7.64 18.24 -4.64
C VAL A 31 -8.47 19.28 -5.38
N PRO A 32 -8.95 20.35 -4.72
CA PRO A 32 -9.70 21.43 -5.37
C PRO A 32 -8.96 22.00 -6.58
N LEU A 33 -9.72 22.36 -7.61
CA LEU A 33 -9.16 22.96 -8.82
C LEU A 33 -8.75 24.41 -8.53
N PRO A 34 -7.53 24.82 -8.93
CA PRO A 34 -7.12 26.21 -8.83
C PRO A 34 -7.92 27.07 -9.80
N ALA A 35 -8.36 28.24 -9.35
CA ALA A 35 -9.11 29.18 -10.17
C ALA A 35 -8.20 29.94 -11.17
N ASN A 36 -6.90 30.03 -10.88
CA ASN A 36 -5.96 30.89 -11.62
C ASN A 36 -4.78 30.11 -12.24
N LYS A 37 -4.29 30.55 -13.40
CA LYS A 37 -3.18 29.90 -14.13
C LYS A 37 -1.85 29.85 -13.35
N LYS A 38 -1.56 30.86 -12.52
CA LYS A 38 -0.35 30.95 -11.67
C LYS A 38 -0.28 29.86 -10.59
N GLU A 39 -1.40 29.24 -10.22
CA GLU A 39 -1.44 28.20 -9.19
C GLU A 39 -1.09 26.80 -9.73
N THR A 40 -0.68 26.70 -11.00
CA THR A 40 -0.35 25.41 -11.63
C THR A 40 0.81 24.69 -10.93
N GLU A 41 1.83 25.40 -10.47
CA GLU A 41 2.95 24.83 -9.70
C GLU A 41 2.50 24.40 -8.29
N ASN A 42 1.70 25.24 -7.65
CA ASN A 42 1.10 24.93 -6.34
C ASN A 42 0.19 23.70 -6.42
N LEU A 43 -0.53 23.53 -7.53
CA LEU A 43 -1.37 22.36 -7.77
C LEU A 43 -0.55 21.09 -7.89
N GLN A 44 0.59 21.11 -8.59
CA GLN A 44 1.46 19.93 -8.69
C GLN A 44 1.98 19.52 -7.31
N ASN A 45 2.41 20.48 -6.50
CA ASN A 45 2.84 20.23 -5.12
C ASN A 45 1.70 19.70 -4.25
N ALA A 46 0.49 20.26 -4.38
CA ALA A 46 -0.69 19.79 -3.66
C ALA A 46 -1.11 18.37 -4.06
N LEU A 47 -1.07 18.04 -5.36
CA LEU A 47 -1.34 16.69 -5.85
C LEU A 47 -0.29 15.69 -5.35
N ASN A 48 0.99 16.07 -5.34
CA ASN A 48 2.05 15.20 -4.82
C ASN A 48 1.86 14.93 -3.31
N LYS A 49 1.59 15.97 -2.52
CA LYS A 49 1.30 15.83 -1.08
C LYS A 49 0.07 14.96 -0.85
N ALA A 50 -1.01 15.20 -1.57
CA ALA A 50 -2.25 14.43 -1.44
C ALA A 50 -2.07 12.95 -1.83
N ALA A 51 -1.25 12.66 -2.85
CA ALA A 51 -0.95 11.28 -3.25
C ALA A 51 -0.13 10.55 -2.16
N GLN A 52 0.87 11.23 -1.59
CA GLN A 52 1.65 10.71 -0.46
C GLN A 52 0.79 10.52 0.80
N GLU A 53 -0.10 11.45 1.10
CA GLU A 53 -1.07 11.31 2.20
C GLU A 53 -1.99 10.12 1.97
N ALA A 54 -2.49 9.92 0.74
CA ALA A 54 -3.30 8.75 0.41
C ALA A 54 -2.53 7.44 0.65
N LEU A 55 -1.24 7.40 0.29
CA LEU A 55 -0.38 6.26 0.59
C LEU A 55 -0.20 6.05 2.10
N ARG A 56 0.07 7.11 2.86
CA ARG A 56 0.19 7.03 4.34
C ARG A 56 -1.11 6.60 5.02
N GLN A 57 -2.26 6.99 4.47
CA GLN A 57 -3.55 6.53 4.97
C GLN A 57 -3.67 5.02 4.81
N ILE A 58 -3.19 4.43 3.71
CA ILE A 58 -3.14 2.97 3.52
C ILE A 58 -2.31 2.32 4.63
N ASP A 59 -1.17 2.90 4.99
CA ASP A 59 -0.28 2.36 6.03
C ASP A 59 -0.88 2.45 7.44
N GLN A 60 -1.68 3.48 7.70
CA GLN A 60 -2.33 3.69 9.00
C GLN A 60 -3.53 2.76 9.21
N GLN A 61 -4.08 2.16 8.15
CA GLN A 61 -5.19 1.24 8.29
C GLN A 61 -4.71 -0.13 8.76
N ALA A 62 -5.41 -0.72 9.73
CA ALA A 62 -5.10 -2.02 10.33
C ALA A 62 -5.10 -3.20 9.32
N TYR A 63 -5.50 -2.97 8.07
CA TYR A 63 -5.52 -3.97 7.01
C TYR A 63 -4.16 -4.65 6.81
N LEU A 64 -3.03 -3.95 6.98
CA LEU A 64 -1.71 -4.58 6.84
C LEU A 64 -1.51 -5.72 7.85
N THR A 65 -2.05 -5.60 9.06
CA THR A 65 -1.96 -6.64 10.09
C THR A 65 -2.80 -7.87 9.71
N GLU A 66 -4.00 -7.66 9.18
CA GLU A 66 -4.85 -8.75 8.68
C GLU A 66 -4.26 -9.44 7.44
N LEU A 67 -3.68 -8.67 6.52
CA LEU A 67 -3.05 -9.21 5.30
C LEU A 67 -1.81 -10.03 5.64
N LYS A 68 -1.02 -9.60 6.64
CA LYS A 68 0.10 -10.38 7.19
C LYS A 68 -0.36 -11.66 7.86
N GLN A 69 -1.44 -11.63 8.63
CA GLN A 69 -2.05 -12.84 9.22
C GLN A 69 -2.54 -13.84 8.15
N ARG A 70 -2.93 -13.33 6.98
CA ARG A 70 -3.36 -14.12 5.80
C ARG A 70 -2.21 -14.49 4.86
N CYS A 71 -0.95 -14.24 5.24
CA CYS A 71 0.25 -14.66 4.49
C CYS A 71 0.39 -14.03 3.10
N LEU A 72 -0.14 -12.81 2.94
CA LEU A 72 -0.08 -12.10 1.67
C LEU A 72 1.28 -11.41 1.54
N THR A 73 2.16 -12.03 0.76
CA THR A 73 3.56 -11.61 0.61
C THR A 73 3.79 -10.62 -0.54
N ASN A 74 2.77 -10.40 -1.39
CA ASN A 74 2.84 -9.52 -2.55
C ASN A 74 1.70 -8.49 -2.51
N ILE A 75 1.98 -7.32 -1.93
CA ILE A 75 1.01 -6.24 -1.76
C ILE A 75 1.52 -4.99 -2.49
N LEU A 76 0.69 -4.41 -3.34
CA LEU A 76 0.92 -3.13 -3.99
C LEU A 76 -0.01 -2.07 -3.39
N LYS A 77 0.56 -1.05 -2.76
CA LYS A 77 -0.16 0.11 -2.24
C LYS A 77 -0.12 1.22 -3.30
N ILE A 78 -1.25 1.85 -3.56
CA ILE A 78 -1.38 2.93 -4.55
C ILE A 78 -2.12 4.11 -3.91
N GLY A 79 -1.41 5.22 -3.71
CA GLY A 79 -1.99 6.51 -3.41
C GLY A 79 -2.23 7.29 -4.70
N LEU A 80 -3.48 7.68 -4.97
CA LEU A 80 -3.83 8.48 -6.14
C LEU A 80 -4.47 9.79 -5.71
N ALA A 81 -3.94 10.90 -6.23
CA ALA A 81 -4.55 12.21 -6.09
C ALA A 81 -4.94 12.79 -7.45
N PHE A 82 -6.09 13.44 -7.53
CA PHE A 82 -6.56 14.06 -8.76
C PHE A 82 -7.22 15.42 -8.52
N SER A 83 -7.12 16.28 -9.53
CA SER A 83 -7.76 17.59 -9.61
C SER A 83 -8.20 17.84 -11.04
N GLY A 84 -9.52 17.72 -11.28
CA GLY A 84 -10.09 17.72 -12.63
C GLY A 84 -9.44 16.68 -13.55
N LYS A 85 -8.74 17.14 -14.60
CA LYS A 85 -8.05 16.28 -15.58
C LYS A 85 -6.62 15.92 -15.20
N ARG A 86 -6.07 16.51 -14.13
CA ARG A 86 -4.68 16.27 -13.68
C ARG A 86 -4.67 15.27 -12.54
N PHE A 87 -3.74 14.33 -12.57
CA PHE A 87 -3.60 13.34 -11.50
C PHE A 87 -2.13 13.03 -11.21
N ARG A 88 -1.87 12.54 -10.01
CA ARG A 88 -0.59 12.03 -9.55
C ARG A 88 -0.80 10.69 -8.86
N ILE A 89 0.12 9.77 -9.13
CA ILE A 89 0.12 8.42 -8.59
C ILE A 89 1.43 8.23 -7.84
N THR A 90 1.34 7.72 -6.62
CA THR A 90 2.47 7.25 -5.83
C THR A 90 2.17 5.82 -5.39
N TYR A 91 3.14 4.92 -5.50
CA TYR A 91 2.94 3.52 -5.15
C TYR A 91 4.12 2.98 -4.36
N GLU A 92 3.84 1.95 -3.56
CA GLU A 92 4.83 1.21 -2.78
C GLU A 92 4.49 -0.28 -2.86
N GLN A 93 5.47 -1.10 -3.17
CA GLN A 93 5.30 -2.55 -3.24
C GLN A 93 6.01 -3.21 -2.06
N ILE A 94 5.28 -4.07 -1.35
CA ILE A 94 5.83 -4.96 -0.34
C ILE A 94 6.02 -6.32 -1.00
N VAL A 95 7.28 -6.73 -1.14
CA VAL A 95 7.68 -8.09 -1.52
C VAL A 95 8.50 -8.65 -0.37
N GLU A 96 7.95 -9.59 0.38
CA GLU A 96 8.75 -10.33 1.36
C GLU A 96 9.66 -11.31 0.61
N ASN A 97 10.89 -10.87 0.32
CA ASN A 97 11.93 -11.74 -0.17
C ASN A 97 12.36 -12.65 0.97
N THR A 98 11.84 -13.88 1.01
CA THR A 98 12.41 -14.93 1.86
C THR A 98 13.79 -15.29 1.31
N SER A 99 14.81 -14.53 1.70
CA SER A 99 16.19 -14.99 1.59
C SER A 99 16.29 -16.22 2.49
N LYS A 100 16.20 -17.40 1.88
CA LYS A 100 16.77 -18.62 2.44
C LYS A 100 18.26 -18.33 2.68
N SER A 101 18.62 -17.92 3.89
CA SER A 101 19.99 -18.07 4.39
C SER A 101 20.18 -19.56 4.66
N ALA A 102 20.34 -20.32 3.58
CA ALA A 102 20.81 -21.69 3.61
C ALA A 102 22.34 -21.63 3.59
N ARG A 103 22.94 -21.75 4.78
CA ARG A 103 24.21 -22.42 5.12
C ARG A 103 24.76 -21.86 6.42
#